data_AF-A0A7C3G617-F1
#
_entry.id   AF-A0A7C3G617-F1
#
_cell.length_a   1.000
_cell.length_b   1.000
_cell.length_c   1.000
_cell.angle_alpha   90.00
_cell.angle_beta   90.00
_cell.angle_gamma   90.00
#
_symmetry.space_group_name_H-M   'P 1'
#
loop_
_entity.id
_entity.type
_entity.pdbx_description
1 polymer ?
#
loop_
_entity_poly.entity_id
_entity_poly.type
_entity_poly.pdbx_seq_one_letter_code
_entity_poly.pdbx_strand_id
1 'polypeptide(L)'
;MKLKQLTPQKEPNTVSDDILQYTSTIWNTANLLRGCGIKESEWPAYMMPFFALIMIESRLLRMLDELKVEYGENFFADLELSEDDLFVLSKGEKQGYNHLIFEQGKMLRTICRNDKSFEIDFEAYLNGFDSETRDLLGVDADEGEKFLDIRGIIAKLKA
;
A
#
# COMPACT_ATOMS: atom_id res chain seq x y z
N MET A 1 23.26 -42.95 -36.98
CA MET A 1 23.91 -42.04 -36.01
C MET A 1 23.96 -40.65 -36.63
N LYS A 2 23.03 -39.75 -36.26
CA LYS A 2 23.05 -38.33 -36.64
C LYS A 2 22.91 -37.52 -35.35
N LEU A 3 23.96 -36.76 -35.01
CA LEU A 3 23.98 -35.81 -33.90
C LEU A 3 23.00 -34.66 -34.22
N LYS A 4 21.90 -34.56 -33.46
CA LYS A 4 21.10 -33.33 -33.41
C LYS A 4 21.96 -32.29 -32.71
N GLN A 5 22.26 -31.19 -33.41
CA GLN A 5 22.89 -30.03 -32.80
C GLN A 5 21.90 -29.43 -31.79
N LEU A 6 22.35 -29.30 -30.54
CA LEU A 6 21.68 -28.52 -29.51
C LEU A 6 21.78 -27.06 -29.90
N THR A 7 20.65 -26.45 -30.26
CA THR A 7 20.54 -24.99 -30.33
C THR A 7 20.77 -24.42 -28.92
N PRO A 8 21.53 -23.33 -28.78
CA PRO A 8 21.74 -22.70 -27.48
C PRO A 8 20.38 -22.22 -26.96
N GLN A 9 20.01 -22.70 -25.78
CA GLN A 9 18.89 -22.16 -25.02
C GLN A 9 19.19 -20.68 -24.77
N LYS A 10 18.31 -19.80 -25.24
CA LYS A 10 18.37 -18.37 -24.94
C LYS A 10 18.24 -18.24 -23.42
N GLU A 11 19.30 -17.81 -22.75
CA GLU A 11 19.26 -17.49 -21.32
C GLU A 11 18.08 -16.53 -21.07
N PRO A 12 17.28 -16.76 -20.02
CA PRO A 12 16.25 -15.80 -19.66
C PRO A 12 16.97 -14.49 -19.37
N ASN A 13 16.59 -13.43 -20.09
CA ASN A 13 17.01 -12.07 -19.76
C ASN A 13 16.51 -11.79 -18.34
N THR A 14 17.36 -12.01 -17.34
CA THR A 14 17.19 -11.47 -16.01
C THR A 14 17.37 -9.97 -16.15
N VAL A 15 16.27 -9.26 -16.37
CA VAL A 15 16.22 -7.85 -15.98
C VAL A 15 16.60 -7.88 -14.51
N SER A 16 17.79 -7.41 -14.19
CA SER A 16 18.19 -7.17 -12.82
C SER A 16 17.18 -6.16 -12.30
N ASP A 17 16.19 -6.62 -11.52
CA ASP A 17 15.25 -5.77 -10.78
C ASP A 17 16.04 -5.03 -9.69
N ASP A 18 16.93 -4.14 -10.12
CA ASP A 18 17.73 -3.30 -9.26
C ASP A 18 16.83 -2.22 -8.71
N ILE A 19 16.72 -2.15 -7.38
CA ILE A 19 15.98 -1.12 -6.67
C ILE A 19 16.38 0.30 -7.10
N LEU A 20 17.62 0.47 -7.59
CA LEU A 20 18.13 1.74 -8.11
C LEU A 20 17.35 2.26 -9.32
N GLN A 21 16.61 1.41 -10.06
CA GLN A 21 15.79 1.86 -11.19
C GLN A 21 14.67 2.84 -10.77
N TYR A 22 14.20 2.74 -9.52
CA TYR A 22 13.16 3.62 -8.97
C TYR A 22 13.67 4.98 -8.49
N THR A 23 15.00 5.18 -8.47
CA THR A 23 15.64 6.41 -8.01
C THR A 23 15.09 7.64 -8.74
N SER A 24 14.96 7.58 -10.07
CA SER A 24 14.43 8.70 -10.86
C SER A 24 13.00 9.08 -10.47
N THR A 25 12.13 8.10 -10.25
CA THR A 25 10.75 8.30 -9.80
C THR A 25 10.70 8.92 -8.41
N ILE A 26 11.52 8.43 -7.47
CA ILE A 26 11.60 8.99 -6.11
C ILE A 26 12.06 10.46 -6.16
N TRP A 27 13.10 10.76 -6.94
CA TRP A 27 13.58 12.14 -7.10
C TRP A 27 12.57 13.05 -7.80
N ASN A 28 11.76 12.53 -8.73
CA ASN A 28 10.68 13.30 -9.35
C ASN A 28 9.62 13.70 -8.34
N THR A 29 9.22 12.80 -7.44
CA THR A 29 8.31 13.14 -6.33
C THR A 29 8.92 14.20 -5.42
N ALA A 30 10.22 14.08 -5.13
CA ALA A 30 10.93 15.05 -4.31
C ALA A 30 11.03 16.44 -4.96
N ASN A 31 11.13 16.50 -6.30
CA ASN A 31 11.07 17.76 -7.04
C ASN A 31 9.71 18.47 -6.91
N LEU A 32 8.60 17.72 -6.77
CA LEU A 32 7.29 18.30 -6.50
C LEU A 32 7.28 19.00 -5.14
N LEU A 33 7.80 18.35 -4.09
CA LEU A 33 7.92 18.94 -2.75
C LEU A 33 8.79 20.20 -2.76
N ARG A 34 9.87 20.20 -3.55
CA ARG A 34 10.69 21.40 -3.77
C ARG A 34 9.88 22.54 -4.40
N GLY A 35 9.03 22.22 -5.38
CA GLY A 35 8.13 23.18 -6.03
C GLY A 35 7.13 23.83 -5.08
N CYS A 36 6.72 23.11 -4.03
CA CYS A 36 5.88 23.61 -2.94
C CYS A 36 6.65 24.44 -1.88
N GLY A 37 7.95 24.66 -2.06
CA GLY A 37 8.78 25.43 -1.12
C GLY A 37 9.21 24.65 0.13
N ILE A 38 9.02 23.32 0.17
CA ILE A 38 9.41 22.47 1.30
C ILE A 38 10.93 22.22 1.24
N LYS A 39 11.62 22.41 2.37
CA LYS A 39 13.08 22.19 2.44
C LYS A 39 13.39 20.70 2.32
N GLU A 40 14.54 20.39 1.71
CA GLU A 40 15.00 19.01 1.52
C GLU A 40 15.13 18.24 2.84
N SER A 41 15.56 18.91 3.92
CA SER A 41 15.61 18.32 5.27
C SER A 41 14.26 17.89 5.82
N GLU A 42 13.16 18.42 5.27
CA GLU A 42 11.80 18.14 5.72
C GLU A 42 11.12 17.08 4.86
N TRP A 43 11.62 16.78 3.66
CA TRP A 43 11.00 15.80 2.75
C TRP A 43 10.71 14.45 3.40
N PRO A 44 11.63 13.85 4.20
CA PRO A 44 11.33 12.57 4.85
C PRO A 44 10.06 12.64 5.70
N ALA A 45 9.83 13.74 6.43
CA ALA A 45 8.64 13.91 7.25
C ALA A 45 7.35 13.96 6.41
N TYR A 46 7.39 14.61 5.24
CA TYR A 46 6.24 14.67 4.33
C TYR A 46 5.99 13.35 3.58
N MET A 47 7.03 12.57 3.29
CA MET A 47 6.90 11.33 2.51
C MET A 47 6.63 10.09 3.36
N MET A 48 7.14 10.06 4.59
CA MET A 48 7.11 8.89 5.47
C MET A 48 5.71 8.34 5.73
N PRO A 49 4.65 9.15 5.96
CA PRO A 49 3.30 8.62 6.17
C PRO A 49 2.77 7.86 4.95
N PHE A 50 3.04 8.36 3.75
CA PHE A 50 2.63 7.70 2.50
C PHE A 50 3.44 6.44 2.22
N PHE A 51 4.74 6.43 2.55
CA PHE A 51 5.53 5.21 2.48
C PHE A 51 5.01 4.14 3.46
N ALA A 52 4.69 4.53 4.70
CA ALA A 52 4.09 3.62 5.67
C ALA A 52 2.76 3.06 5.15
N LEU A 53 1.88 3.91 4.60
CA LEU A 53 0.62 3.50 4.01
C LEU A 53 0.80 2.47 2.88
N ILE A 54 1.71 2.73 1.94
CA ILE A 54 2.00 1.81 0.82
C ILE A 54 2.58 0.48 1.33
N MET A 55 3.47 0.53 2.34
CA MET A 55 4.06 -0.67 2.93
C MET A 55 3.01 -1.54 3.62
N ILE A 56 2.07 -0.92 4.33
CA ILE A 56 0.96 -1.60 4.99
C ILE A 56 0.02 -2.22 3.96
N GLU A 57 -0.41 -1.46 2.95
CA GLU A 57 -1.23 -2.01 1.85
C GLU A 57 -0.54 -3.22 1.20
N SER A 58 0.75 -3.10 0.88
CA SER A 58 1.52 -4.18 0.26
C SER A 58 1.55 -5.44 1.14
N ARG A 59 1.60 -5.29 2.47
CA ARG A 59 1.53 -6.39 3.42
C ARG A 59 0.14 -7.05 3.42
N LEU A 60 -0.93 -6.26 3.47
CA LEU A 60 -2.30 -6.76 3.47
C LEU A 60 -2.64 -7.51 2.18
N LEU A 61 -2.17 -7.02 1.03
CA LEU A 61 -2.36 -7.70 -0.25
C LEU A 61 -1.66 -9.06 -0.30
N ARG A 62 -0.43 -9.17 0.23
CA ARG A 62 0.26 -10.47 0.32
C ARG A 62 -0.49 -11.46 1.20
N MET A 63 -0.97 -11.00 2.36
CA MET A 63 -1.78 -11.83 3.26
C MET A 63 -3.08 -12.27 2.58
N LEU A 64 -3.74 -11.37 1.84
CA LEU A 64 -4.94 -11.70 1.08
C LEU A 64 -4.66 -12.75 0.01
N ASP A 65 -3.54 -12.65 -0.70
CA ASP A 65 -3.11 -13.64 -1.69
C ASP A 65 -2.80 -14.99 -1.03
N GLU A 66 -2.14 -15.00 0.13
CA GLU A 66 -1.88 -16.21 0.92
C GLU A 66 -3.18 -16.90 1.37
N LEU A 67 -4.15 -16.13 1.86
CA LEU A 67 -5.47 -16.64 2.24
C LEU A 67 -6.22 -17.24 1.04
N LYS A 68 -6.16 -16.59 -0.13
CA LYS A 68 -6.74 -17.13 -1.37
C LYS A 68 -6.07 -18.41 -1.83
N VAL A 69 -4.76 -18.55 -1.60
CA VAL A 69 -4.02 -19.77 -1.92
C VAL A 69 -4.40 -20.91 -0.95
N GLU A 70 -4.51 -20.61 0.34
CA GLU A 70 -4.82 -21.63 1.37
C GLU A 70 -6.26 -22.12 1.28
N TYR A 71 -7.22 -21.20 1.09
CA TYR A 71 -8.64 -21.53 1.18
C TYR A 71 -9.41 -21.42 -0.15
N GLY A 72 -8.76 -20.97 -1.23
CA GLY A 72 -9.33 -20.82 -2.57
C GLY A 72 -9.78 -19.39 -2.91
N GLU A 73 -9.78 -19.02 -4.19
CA GLU A 73 -10.13 -17.64 -4.63
C GLU A 73 -11.56 -17.23 -4.26
N ASN A 74 -12.47 -18.20 -4.18
CA ASN A 74 -13.86 -17.98 -3.80
C ASN A 74 -14.07 -18.09 -2.28
N PHE A 75 -13.03 -18.27 -1.45
CA PHE A 75 -13.15 -18.40 0.00
C PHE A 75 -14.05 -17.33 0.62
N PHE A 76 -13.86 -16.07 0.22
CA PHE A 76 -14.64 -14.93 0.71
C PHE A 76 -16.10 -14.95 0.26
N ALA A 77 -16.41 -15.56 -0.89
CA ALA A 77 -17.76 -15.66 -1.43
C ALA A 77 -18.49 -16.94 -0.98
N ASP A 78 -17.75 -18.04 -0.78
CA ASP A 78 -18.26 -19.38 -0.56
C ASP A 78 -18.56 -19.68 0.93
N LEU A 79 -17.87 -19.01 1.86
CA LEU A 79 -18.05 -19.24 3.30
C LEU A 79 -19.01 -18.27 3.99
N GLU A 80 -19.64 -17.33 3.27
CA GLU A 80 -20.42 -16.24 3.88
C GLU A 80 -19.68 -15.61 5.07
N LEU A 81 -18.35 -15.48 4.98
CA LEU A 81 -17.54 -14.99 6.10
C LEU A 81 -18.01 -13.60 6.46
N SER A 82 -18.38 -13.45 7.74
CA SER A 82 -18.71 -12.14 8.26
C SER A 82 -17.47 -11.26 8.28
N GLU A 83 -17.67 -9.94 8.29
CA GLU A 83 -16.59 -8.97 8.49
C GLU A 83 -15.76 -9.31 9.75
N ASP A 84 -16.42 -9.85 10.79
CA ASP A 84 -15.79 -10.31 12.03
C ASP A 84 -14.87 -11.52 11.81
N ASP A 85 -15.25 -12.48 10.96
CA ASP A 85 -14.42 -13.66 10.67
C ASP A 85 -13.15 -13.27 9.91
N LEU A 86 -13.28 -12.37 8.93
CA LEU A 86 -12.13 -11.84 8.18
C LEU A 86 -11.21 -11.02 9.09
N PHE A 87 -11.79 -10.21 9.96
CA PHE A 87 -11.06 -9.47 10.96
C PHE A 87 -10.30 -10.41 11.91
N VAL A 88 -10.93 -11.48 12.41
CA VAL A 88 -10.28 -12.44 13.30
C VAL A 88 -9.14 -13.18 12.60
N LEU A 89 -9.35 -13.64 11.37
CA LEU A 89 -8.30 -14.30 10.57
C LEU A 89 -7.10 -13.38 10.36
N SER A 90 -7.35 -12.10 10.02
CA SER A 90 -6.28 -11.12 9.83
C SER A 90 -5.56 -10.70 11.13
N LYS A 91 -6.29 -10.60 12.25
CA LYS A 91 -5.70 -10.27 13.57
C LYS A 91 -4.89 -11.42 14.16
N GLY A 92 -5.26 -12.67 13.87
CA GLY A 92 -4.48 -13.86 14.25
C GLY A 92 -3.02 -13.77 13.77
N GLU A 93 -2.81 -13.17 12.61
CA GLU A 93 -1.50 -12.99 11.98
C GLU A 93 -0.78 -11.67 12.35
N LYS A 94 -1.42 -10.75 13.09
CA LYS A 94 -0.91 -9.39 13.41
C LYS A 94 -0.46 -8.57 12.18
N GLN A 95 -1.09 -8.78 11.03
CA GLN A 95 -0.69 -8.12 9.78
C GLN A 95 -1.37 -6.75 9.57
N GLY A 96 -2.45 -6.48 10.32
CA GLY A 96 -3.35 -5.34 10.16
C GLY A 96 -4.64 -5.72 9.41
N TYR A 97 -5.60 -4.80 9.32
CA TYR A 97 -6.84 -5.02 8.57
C TYR A 97 -7.30 -3.74 7.87
N ASN A 98 -7.92 -3.87 6.69
CA ASN A 98 -8.65 -2.79 6.03
C ASN A 98 -9.85 -3.36 5.27
N HIS A 99 -11.07 -3.06 5.72
CA HIS A 99 -12.30 -3.62 5.15
C HIS A 99 -12.44 -3.36 3.64
N LEU A 100 -12.01 -2.19 3.14
CA LEU A 100 -12.06 -1.88 1.71
C LEU A 100 -11.13 -2.77 0.87
N ILE A 101 -9.99 -3.19 1.42
CA ILE A 101 -9.06 -4.10 0.74
C ILE A 101 -9.65 -5.51 0.73
N PHE A 102 -10.04 -6.01 1.91
CA PHE A 102 -10.45 -7.41 2.08
C PHE A 102 -11.80 -7.73 1.45
N GLU A 103 -12.76 -6.81 1.56
CA GLU A 103 -14.14 -7.06 1.14
C GLU A 103 -14.43 -6.50 -0.26
N GLN A 104 -13.84 -5.36 -0.60
CA GLN A 104 -14.15 -4.64 -1.84
C GLN A 104 -13.03 -4.70 -2.88
N GLY A 105 -11.86 -5.24 -2.52
CA GLY A 105 -10.68 -5.26 -3.39
C GLY A 105 -10.20 -3.87 -3.80
N LYS A 106 -10.55 -2.83 -3.03
CA LYS A 106 -10.17 -1.44 -3.33
C LYS A 106 -8.73 -1.20 -2.91
N MET A 107 -7.91 -0.90 -3.90
CA MET A 107 -6.50 -0.55 -3.73
C MET A 107 -6.30 0.97 -3.81
N LEU A 108 -5.31 1.49 -3.08
CA LEU A 108 -4.85 2.87 -3.10
C LEU A 108 -4.56 3.34 -4.53
N ARG A 109 -3.95 2.50 -5.36
CA ARG A 109 -3.71 2.81 -6.78
C ARG A 109 -5.00 3.10 -7.54
N THR A 110 -6.09 2.40 -7.25
CA THR A 110 -7.39 2.59 -7.89
C THR A 110 -8.05 3.86 -7.40
N ILE A 111 -7.92 4.16 -6.10
CA ILE A 111 -8.40 5.41 -5.49
C ILE A 111 -7.70 6.61 -6.12
N CYS A 112 -6.36 6.61 -6.19
CA CYS A 112 -5.57 7.70 -6.77
C CYS A 112 -5.80 7.95 -8.28
N ARG A 113 -6.51 7.06 -8.98
CA ARG A 113 -6.85 7.23 -10.40
C ARG A 113 -8.21 7.90 -10.62
N ASN A 114 -9.01 8.04 -9.57
CA ASN A 114 -10.36 8.57 -9.66
C ASN A 114 -10.44 9.98 -9.09
N ASP A 115 -10.10 10.97 -9.92
CA ASP A 115 -10.06 12.40 -9.52
C ASP A 115 -11.41 12.96 -9.05
N LYS A 116 -12.54 12.30 -9.37
CA LYS A 116 -13.87 12.81 -9.02
C LYS A 116 -14.27 12.54 -7.57
N SER A 117 -13.83 11.42 -7.03
CA SER A 117 -14.16 10.99 -5.67
C SER A 117 -12.93 10.71 -4.83
N PHE A 118 -11.73 11.08 -5.31
CA PHE A 118 -10.45 10.82 -4.65
C PHE A 118 -10.49 11.18 -3.16
N GLU A 119 -10.89 12.40 -2.80
CA GLU A 119 -10.96 12.84 -1.41
C GLU A 119 -11.83 11.95 -0.54
N ILE A 120 -13.03 11.59 -1.02
CA ILE A 120 -14.00 10.81 -0.27
C ILE A 120 -13.52 9.36 -0.14
N ASP A 121 -13.04 8.79 -1.25
CA ASP A 121 -12.58 7.42 -1.31
C ASP A 121 -11.28 7.22 -0.50
N PHE A 122 -10.38 8.20 -0.55
CA PHE A 122 -9.12 8.16 0.20
C PHE A 122 -9.35 8.33 1.71
N GLU A 123 -10.26 9.23 2.09
CA GLU A 123 -10.70 9.38 3.48
C GLU A 123 -11.33 8.09 4.02
N ALA A 124 -12.26 7.49 3.26
CA ALA A 124 -12.85 6.21 3.60
C ALA A 124 -11.79 5.10 3.71
N TYR A 125 -10.77 5.13 2.86
CA TYR A 125 -9.66 4.17 2.88
C TYR A 125 -8.78 4.29 4.12
N LEU A 126 -8.46 5.50 4.56
CA LEU A 126 -7.73 5.73 5.82
C LEU A 126 -8.56 5.29 7.04
N ASN A 127 -9.85 5.61 7.05
CA ASN A 127 -10.76 5.20 8.13
C ASN A 127 -11.03 3.70 8.14
N GLY A 128 -10.83 3.03 7.01
CA GLY A 128 -11.07 1.61 6.86
C GLY A 128 -10.06 0.70 7.54
N PHE A 129 -8.92 1.25 7.97
CA PHE A 129 -7.92 0.50 8.72
C PHE A 129 -8.36 0.20 10.16
N ASP A 130 -7.82 -0.89 10.72
CA ASP A 130 -7.96 -1.21 12.13
C ASP A 130 -7.29 -0.17 13.04
N SER A 131 -7.69 -0.11 14.32
CA SER A 131 -7.26 0.93 15.24
C SER A 131 -5.74 1.04 15.38
N GLU A 132 -5.02 -0.08 15.45
CA GLU A 132 -3.56 -0.09 15.61
C GLU A 132 -2.86 0.51 14.38
N THR A 133 -3.36 0.19 13.18
CA THR A 133 -2.85 0.75 11.93
C THR A 133 -3.19 2.23 11.80
N ARG A 134 -4.39 2.65 12.22
CA ARG A 134 -4.77 4.07 12.24
C ARG A 134 -3.92 4.88 13.22
N ASP A 135 -3.62 4.34 14.40
CA ASP A 135 -2.72 4.96 15.37
C ASP A 135 -1.32 5.13 14.76
N LEU A 136 -0.74 4.07 14.18
CA LEU A 136 0.57 4.13 13.51
C LEU A 136 0.64 5.22 12.44
N LEU A 137 -0.38 5.30 11.58
CA LEU A 137 -0.47 6.29 10.51
C LEU A 137 -0.80 7.70 11.03
N GLY A 138 -1.25 7.81 12.28
CA GLY A 138 -1.79 9.05 12.84
C GLY A 138 -2.99 9.54 12.05
N VAL A 139 -3.93 8.65 11.73
CA VAL A 139 -5.19 9.03 11.07
C VAL A 139 -6.01 9.90 12.01
N ASP A 140 -6.13 9.50 13.28
CA ASP A 140 -6.94 10.21 14.28
C ASP A 140 -6.07 11.00 15.28
N ALA A 141 -4.81 11.27 14.93
CA ALA A 141 -3.84 11.88 15.83
C ALA A 141 -4.12 13.38 16.06
N ASP A 142 -3.99 13.80 17.32
CA ASP A 142 -4.02 15.22 17.71
C ASP A 142 -2.63 15.88 17.55
N GLU A 143 -2.59 17.21 17.42
CA GLU A 143 -1.34 17.97 17.33
C GLU A 143 -0.42 17.68 18.53
N GLY A 144 0.76 17.10 18.26
CA GLY A 144 1.80 16.84 19.27
C GLY A 144 2.01 15.38 19.63
N GLU A 145 1.22 14.45 19.09
CA GLU A 145 1.42 13.02 19.28
C GLU A 145 2.59 12.46 18.45
N LYS A 146 3.23 11.37 18.93
CA LYS A 146 4.37 10.71 18.26
C LYS A 146 3.92 9.73 17.16
N PHE A 147 3.00 10.16 16.31
CA PHE A 147 2.53 9.36 15.16
C PHE A 147 2.95 10.01 13.83
N LEU A 148 2.69 9.32 12.72
CA LEU A 148 3.06 9.82 11.39
C LEU A 148 2.23 11.03 10.95
N ASP A 149 1.06 11.27 11.58
CA ASP A 149 0.17 12.41 11.32
C ASP A 149 -0.15 12.57 9.82
N ILE A 150 -0.63 11.50 9.19
CA ILE A 150 -0.90 11.50 7.75
C ILE A 150 -1.91 12.60 7.37
N ARG A 151 -2.92 12.87 8.21
CA ARG A 151 -3.91 13.94 7.97
C ARG A 151 -3.28 15.33 8.04
N GLY A 152 -2.44 15.61 9.03
CA GLY A 152 -1.75 16.89 9.14
C GLY A 152 -0.79 17.13 7.98
N ILE A 153 -0.11 16.09 7.50
CA ILE A 153 0.70 16.18 6.28
C ILE A 153 -0.15 16.44 5.04
N ILE A 154 -1.30 15.76 4.87
CA ILE A 154 -2.25 16.03 3.78
C ILE A 154 -2.73 17.48 3.82
N ALA A 155 -3.09 17.99 5.00
CA ALA A 155 -3.54 19.37 5.17
C ALA A 155 -2.46 20.38 4.75
N LYS A 156 -1.20 20.14 5.13
CA LYS A 156 -0.05 20.98 4.73
C LYS A 156 0.22 20.94 3.22
N LEU A 157 0.01 19.79 2.57
CA LEU A 157 0.21 19.64 1.12
C LEU A 157 -0.91 20.29 0.29
N LYS A 158 -2.10 20.48 0.88
CA LYS A 158 -3.25 21.14 0.24
C LYS A 158 -3.28 22.65 0.41
N ALA A 159 -2.50 23.19 1.35
CA ALA A 159 -2.41 24.61 1.65
C ALA A 159 -1.62 25.37 0.56
#